data_AF-A0A2T6ZGH2-F1
#
_entry.id   AF-A0A2T6ZGH2-F1
#
_cell.length_a   1.000
_cell.length_b   1.000
_cell.length_c   1.000
_cell.angle_alpha   90.00
_cell.angle_beta   90.00
_cell.angle_gamma   90.00
#
_symmetry.space_group_name_H-M   'P 1'
#
loop_
_entity.id
_entity.type
_entity.pdbx_description
1 polymer ?
#
loop_
_entity_poly.entity_id
_entity_poly.type
_entity_poly.pdbx_seq_one_letter_code
_entity_poly.pdbx_strand_id
1 'polypeptide(L)'
;MMQIPPQPLPTGALAAEAAPEVQQRHDEESRGQNGGSGKDFPLKFCTVCASNQNRSMEAHLVLSLSQYPVISFGTGSAVRLPGPSIDKPNIYSFNSTTYDEMYNSLKEKDPRLYHANGLLGMLDRNRRIKGCPERWQDWKVGVPRKDGVEDGVVDVVVTCEERCWDIVVDDLTNRNSPLNRLVHIINVDIKDNHEEALVGGKGILELANMLSEAAREEREKAGPNFARETVDGRVPEVLAKWQERFPGLPALWTVGYF
;
A
#
# COMPACT_ATOMS: atom_id res chain seq x y z
N MET A 1 -38.16 -87.69 3.88
CA MET A 1 -38.96 -86.65 4.58
C MET A 1 -38.05 -85.46 4.86
N MET A 2 -38.26 -84.34 4.14
CA MET A 2 -37.72 -83.01 4.47
C MET A 2 -38.65 -81.94 3.88
N GLN A 3 -39.13 -81.00 4.71
CA GLN A 3 -39.64 -79.68 4.32
C GLN A 3 -39.68 -78.81 5.59
N ILE A 4 -38.75 -77.86 5.78
CA ILE A 4 -38.67 -76.45 5.32
C ILE A 4 -39.53 -75.48 6.18
N PRO A 5 -38.93 -74.42 6.79
CA PRO A 5 -39.59 -73.44 7.67
C PRO A 5 -40.11 -72.16 6.93
N PRO A 6 -40.87 -71.27 7.61
CA PRO A 6 -41.62 -70.17 6.97
C PRO A 6 -40.88 -68.81 6.87
N GLN A 7 -41.40 -67.95 5.99
CA GLN A 7 -40.88 -66.66 5.52
C GLN A 7 -41.37 -65.41 6.30
N PRO A 8 -40.75 -64.22 6.10
CA PRO A 8 -41.10 -62.95 6.77
C PRO A 8 -41.92 -61.94 5.90
N LEU A 9 -42.34 -60.84 6.55
CA LEU A 9 -43.28 -59.77 6.15
C LEU A 9 -42.80 -58.77 5.05
N PRO A 10 -43.71 -57.98 4.44
CA PRO A 10 -43.45 -57.18 3.24
C PRO A 10 -43.09 -55.69 3.50
N THR A 11 -42.27 -55.13 2.62
CA THR A 11 -42.01 -53.69 2.45
C THR A 11 -42.83 -53.11 1.30
N GLY A 12 -43.58 -52.04 1.56
CA GLY A 12 -44.35 -51.29 0.55
C GLY A 12 -43.60 -50.07 0.03
N ALA A 13 -43.60 -49.90 -1.30
CA ALA A 13 -43.14 -48.73 -2.03
C ALA A 13 -44.34 -47.86 -2.45
N LEU A 14 -44.17 -46.53 -2.48
CA LEU A 14 -45.06 -45.61 -3.18
C LEU A 14 -44.24 -44.51 -3.86
N ALA A 15 -44.59 -44.24 -5.12
CA ALA A 15 -44.09 -43.19 -6.00
C ALA A 15 -45.25 -42.27 -6.40
N ALA A 16 -44.97 -40.96 -6.52
CA ALA A 16 -45.73 -39.86 -7.16
C ALA A 16 -45.09 -38.54 -6.67
N GLU A 17 -44.89 -37.43 -7.37
CA GLU A 17 -45.42 -36.84 -8.61
C GLU A 17 -44.50 -35.67 -9.02
N ALA A 18 -44.55 -35.23 -10.28
CA ALA A 18 -43.72 -34.18 -10.86
C ALA A 18 -44.51 -32.88 -11.17
N ALA A 19 -43.88 -31.71 -10.98
CA ALA A 19 -44.07 -30.42 -11.70
C ALA A 19 -43.29 -29.27 -11.01
N PRO A 20 -43.04 -28.09 -11.63
CA PRO A 20 -42.49 -27.82 -12.97
C PRO A 20 -41.26 -26.86 -12.92
N GLU A 21 -40.54 -26.77 -14.04
CA GLU A 21 -39.41 -25.85 -14.28
C GLU A 21 -39.84 -24.37 -14.25
N VAL A 22 -39.07 -23.54 -13.51
CA VAL A 22 -39.21 -22.08 -13.51
C VAL A 22 -38.12 -21.50 -14.41
N GLN A 23 -38.57 -20.88 -15.51
CA GLN A 23 -37.77 -20.07 -16.43
C GLN A 23 -37.02 -18.95 -15.68
N GLN A 24 -35.68 -18.99 -15.75
CA GLN A 24 -34.82 -17.85 -15.41
C GLN A 24 -35.05 -16.74 -16.44
N ARG A 25 -35.66 -15.64 -16.00
CA ARG A 25 -35.66 -14.38 -16.74
C ARG A 25 -34.36 -13.65 -16.44
N HIS A 26 -33.69 -13.22 -17.50
CA HIS A 26 -32.65 -12.21 -17.45
C HIS A 26 -33.26 -10.90 -16.95
N ASP A 27 -32.83 -10.44 -15.78
CA ASP A 27 -32.94 -9.04 -15.37
C ASP A 27 -31.51 -8.49 -15.28
N GLU A 28 -30.96 -8.13 -16.44
CA GLU A 28 -29.94 -7.09 -16.53
C GLU A 28 -30.62 -5.72 -16.59
N GLU A 29 -29.90 -4.73 -16.07
CA GLU A 29 -30.12 -3.29 -16.17
C GLU A 29 -30.83 -2.58 -14.99
N SER A 30 -30.15 -1.50 -14.58
CA SER A 30 -30.61 -0.37 -13.73
C SER A 30 -30.41 -0.45 -12.22
N ARG A 31 -29.19 -0.75 -11.75
CA ARG A 31 -28.73 -0.25 -10.44
C ARG A 31 -27.29 0.24 -10.51
N GLY A 32 -27.10 1.56 -10.48
CA GLY A 32 -25.78 2.13 -10.28
C GLY A 32 -25.50 3.57 -10.74
N GLN A 33 -26.51 4.40 -11.05
CA GLN A 33 -26.27 5.84 -11.03
C GLN A 33 -26.28 6.31 -9.57
N ASN A 34 -25.14 6.14 -8.89
CA ASN A 34 -24.90 6.78 -7.61
C ASN A 34 -24.11 8.06 -7.86
N GLY A 35 -24.81 9.19 -7.75
CA GLY A 35 -24.21 10.51 -7.67
C GLY A 35 -23.31 10.59 -6.43
N GLY A 36 -22.02 10.36 -6.64
CA GLY A 36 -20.97 10.65 -5.68
C GLY A 36 -20.29 11.96 -6.05
N SER A 37 -20.33 12.92 -5.14
CA SER A 37 -19.65 14.21 -5.23
C SER A 37 -18.14 14.07 -5.48
N GLY A 38 -17.67 14.42 -6.69
CA GLY A 38 -16.47 15.23 -6.91
C GLY A 38 -15.11 14.78 -6.35
N LYS A 39 -14.84 13.49 -6.16
CA LYS A 39 -13.46 12.98 -6.04
C LYS A 39 -13.23 11.89 -7.05
N ASP A 40 -12.71 12.28 -8.20
CA ASP A 40 -12.08 11.37 -9.16
C ASP A 40 -11.09 10.46 -8.43
N PHE A 41 -11.12 9.16 -8.71
CA PHE A 41 -10.30 8.15 -8.04
C PHE A 41 -8.82 8.57 -8.05
N PRO A 42 -8.25 8.96 -6.89
CA PRO A 42 -6.86 9.36 -6.86
C PRO A 42 -5.98 8.12 -7.04
N LEU A 43 -4.83 8.31 -7.71
CA LEU A 43 -3.78 7.31 -7.76
C LEU A 43 -3.46 6.81 -6.34
N LYS A 44 -3.20 5.52 -6.20
CA LYS A 44 -2.84 4.91 -4.92
C LYS A 44 -1.33 4.91 -4.77
N PHE A 45 -0.86 5.35 -3.62
CA PHE A 45 0.56 5.55 -3.35
C PHE A 45 1.09 4.55 -2.31
N CYS A 46 2.37 4.23 -2.44
CA CYS A 46 3.13 3.53 -1.43
C CYS A 46 4.43 4.29 -1.17
N THR A 47 4.79 4.48 0.09
CA THR A 47 6.05 5.17 0.47
C THR A 47 6.99 4.23 1.20
N VAL A 48 8.26 4.20 0.82
CA VAL A 48 9.19 3.16 1.27
C VAL A 48 10.53 3.77 1.70
N CYS A 49 10.96 3.47 2.93
CA CYS A 49 12.31 3.79 3.40
C CYS A 49 12.95 2.56 4.08
N ALA A 50 14.06 2.74 4.80
CA ALA A 50 14.74 1.61 5.43
C ALA A 50 13.96 1.02 6.61
N SER A 51 13.60 1.85 7.61
CA SER A 51 13.01 1.39 8.88
C SER A 51 11.50 1.62 9.00
N ASN A 52 10.87 2.22 7.98
CA ASN A 52 9.49 2.73 8.06
C ASN A 52 9.27 3.65 9.27
N GLN A 53 10.18 4.61 9.51
CA GLN A 53 10.15 5.44 10.73
C GLN A 53 10.08 6.92 10.42
N ASN A 54 11.03 7.43 9.64
CA ASN A 54 11.18 8.86 9.42
C ASN A 54 10.60 9.29 8.06
N ARG A 55 11.37 9.09 6.98
CA ARG A 55 11.08 9.58 5.61
C ARG A 55 9.76 9.05 5.02
N SER A 56 9.55 7.73 5.02
CA SER A 56 8.31 7.15 4.47
C SER A 56 7.08 7.54 5.28
N MET A 57 7.20 7.60 6.61
CA MET A 57 6.07 7.96 7.47
C MET A 57 5.73 9.46 7.41
N GLU A 58 6.72 10.32 7.17
CA GLU A 58 6.46 11.74 6.88
C GLU A 58 5.72 11.90 5.55
N ALA A 59 6.18 11.21 4.50
CA ALA A 59 5.51 11.19 3.20
C ALA A 59 4.08 10.61 3.30
N HIS A 60 3.90 9.51 4.06
CA HIS A 60 2.59 8.94 4.35
C HIS A 60 1.67 9.98 4.99
N LEU A 61 2.14 10.67 6.04
CA LEU A 61 1.33 11.67 6.75
C LEU A 61 0.80 12.73 5.79
N VAL A 62 1.67 13.37 5.00
CA VAL A 62 1.27 14.48 4.12
C VAL A 62 0.36 14.01 2.97
N LEU A 63 0.57 12.81 2.45
CA LEU A 63 -0.32 12.20 1.44
C LEU A 63 -1.70 11.88 2.03
N SER A 64 -1.74 11.28 3.22
CA SER A 64 -2.98 10.94 3.93
C SER A 64 -3.79 12.18 4.30
N LEU A 65 -3.14 13.24 4.80
CA LEU A 65 -3.78 14.52 5.07
C LEU A 65 -4.35 15.18 3.80
N SER A 66 -3.71 14.92 2.66
CA SER A 66 -4.19 15.35 1.33
C SER A 66 -5.18 14.37 0.69
N GLN A 67 -5.65 13.37 1.46
CA GLN A 67 -6.70 12.42 1.09
C GLN A 67 -6.31 11.47 -0.06
N TYR A 68 -5.02 11.26 -0.28
CA TYR A 68 -4.52 10.18 -1.13
C TYR A 68 -4.61 8.84 -0.40
N PRO A 69 -5.04 7.75 -1.08
CA PRO A 69 -4.89 6.41 -0.56
C PRO A 69 -3.40 6.07 -0.53
N VAL A 70 -2.87 5.80 0.67
CA VAL A 70 -1.43 5.62 0.87
C VAL A 70 -1.13 4.53 1.88
N ILE A 71 -0.16 3.67 1.53
CA ILE A 71 0.47 2.71 2.43
C ILE A 71 1.97 2.99 2.53
N SER A 72 2.65 2.35 3.49
CA SER A 72 4.08 2.64 3.72
C SER A 72 4.85 1.48 4.30
N PHE A 73 6.11 1.30 3.89
CA PHE A 73 6.94 0.14 4.26
C PHE A 73 8.39 0.49 4.57
N GLY A 74 9.05 -0.49 5.20
CA GLY A 74 10.49 -0.56 5.42
C GLY A 74 11.11 -1.67 4.59
N THR A 75 12.29 -1.48 4.02
CA THR A 75 13.03 -2.55 3.31
C THR A 75 14.06 -3.27 4.18
N GLY A 76 14.40 -2.68 5.34
CA GLY A 76 15.42 -3.18 6.24
C GLY A 76 15.09 -4.57 6.81
N SER A 77 16.11 -5.24 7.35
CA SER A 77 15.92 -6.51 8.06
C SER A 77 15.28 -6.34 9.44
N ALA A 78 15.42 -5.15 10.03
CA ALA A 78 14.86 -4.75 11.32
C ALA A 78 14.71 -3.23 11.36
N VAL A 79 13.83 -2.74 12.23
CA VAL A 79 13.66 -1.32 12.52
C VAL A 79 14.82 -0.87 13.39
N ARG A 80 15.58 0.13 12.94
CA ARG A 80 16.73 0.68 13.69
C ARG A 80 16.49 2.14 14.02
N LEU A 81 16.51 2.47 15.31
CA LEU A 81 16.44 3.85 15.80
C LEU A 81 17.76 4.22 16.50
N PRO A 82 18.20 5.49 16.41
CA PRO A 82 19.33 5.98 17.19
C PRO A 82 19.20 5.66 18.69
N GLY A 83 20.31 5.32 19.32
CA GLY A 83 20.40 5.13 20.77
C GLY A 83 21.43 6.07 21.40
N PRO A 84 21.91 5.77 22.62
CA PRO A 84 22.86 6.63 23.33
C PRO A 84 24.21 6.82 22.61
N SER A 85 24.58 5.88 21.74
CA SER A 85 25.80 5.91 20.93
C SER A 85 25.59 5.19 19.60
N ILE A 86 26.49 5.43 18.63
CA ILE A 86 26.38 4.87 17.26
C ILE A 86 26.40 3.33 17.24
N ASP A 87 27.12 2.72 18.18
CA ASP A 87 27.26 1.28 18.38
C ASP A 87 26.08 0.65 19.16
N LYS A 88 25.19 1.46 19.73
CA LYS A 88 24.06 1.01 20.56
C LYS A 88 22.70 1.48 20.03
N PRO A 89 22.31 1.08 18.81
CA PRO A 89 20.99 1.42 18.28
C PRO A 89 19.88 0.67 19.03
N ASN A 90 18.68 1.24 19.05
CA ASN A 90 17.47 0.53 19.44
C ASN A 90 16.96 -0.27 18.23
N ILE A 91 16.80 -1.58 18.40
CA ILE A 91 16.40 -2.49 17.31
C ILE A 91 15.06 -3.12 17.66
N TYR A 92 14.14 -3.11 16.71
CA TYR A 92 12.82 -3.71 16.83
C TYR A 92 12.45 -4.54 15.60
N SER A 93 11.52 -5.48 15.76
CA SER A 93 11.04 -6.33 14.68
C SER A 93 9.91 -5.64 13.91
N PHE A 94 9.96 -5.72 12.58
CA PHE A 94 8.84 -5.31 11.72
C PHE A 94 7.61 -6.18 11.96
N ASN A 95 6.44 -5.63 11.66
CA ASN A 95 5.11 -6.26 11.72
C ASN A 95 4.64 -6.69 13.13
N SER A 96 5.55 -6.98 14.07
CA SER A 96 5.22 -7.47 15.41
C SER A 96 5.31 -6.40 16.50
N THR A 97 6.30 -5.50 16.45
CA THR A 97 6.44 -4.43 17.46
C THR A 97 5.69 -3.20 17.02
N THR A 98 4.73 -2.73 17.81
CA THR A 98 3.94 -1.54 17.53
C THR A 98 4.73 -0.26 17.79
N TYR A 99 4.35 0.86 17.15
CA TYR A 99 4.96 2.15 17.46
C TYR A 99 4.69 2.59 18.91
N ASP A 100 3.57 2.16 19.50
CA ASP A 100 3.25 2.45 20.90
C ASP A 100 4.21 1.73 21.86
N GLU A 101 4.49 0.45 21.62
CA GLU A 101 5.50 -0.31 22.37
C GLU A 101 6.89 0.31 22.22
N MET A 102 7.28 0.73 21.01
CA MET A 102 8.55 1.44 20.80
C MET A 102 8.60 2.74 21.60
N TYR A 103 7.53 3.54 21.54
CA TYR A 103 7.43 4.80 22.26
C TYR A 103 7.59 4.61 23.77
N ASN A 104 6.84 3.68 24.36
CA ASN A 104 6.90 3.37 25.79
C ASN A 104 8.28 2.81 26.18
N SER A 105 8.85 1.91 25.36
CA SER A 105 10.19 1.36 25.59
C SER A 105 11.28 2.43 25.64
N LEU A 106 11.26 3.41 24.72
CA LEU A 106 12.24 4.50 24.72
C LEU A 106 11.98 5.48 25.88
N LYS A 107 10.71 5.81 26.14
CA LYS A 107 10.32 6.72 27.23
C LYS A 107 10.73 6.18 28.60
N GLU A 108 10.64 4.88 28.83
CA GLU A 108 11.09 4.23 30.07
C GLU A 108 12.60 4.18 30.20
N LYS A 109 13.33 3.99 29.08
CA LYS A 109 14.79 3.92 29.07
C LYS A 109 15.46 5.25 29.40
N ASP A 110 15.16 6.30 28.64
CA ASP A 110 15.71 7.65 28.87
C ASP A 110 14.83 8.73 28.21
N PRO A 111 13.84 9.26 28.93
CA PRO A 111 12.91 10.23 28.36
C PRO A 111 13.59 11.54 27.97
N ARG A 112 14.71 11.91 28.62
CA ARG A 112 15.43 13.16 28.31
C ARG A 112 16.16 13.04 26.97
N LEU A 113 16.90 11.95 26.78
CA LEU A 113 17.63 11.67 25.54
C LEU A 113 16.67 11.59 24.34
N TYR A 114 15.61 10.77 24.46
CA TYR A 114 14.72 10.49 23.33
C TYR A 114 13.72 11.62 23.04
N HIS A 115 13.54 12.55 23.96
CA HIS A 115 12.88 13.81 23.67
C HIS A 115 13.84 14.78 22.95
N ALA A 116 15.08 14.90 23.44
CA ALA A 116 16.06 15.83 22.87
C ALA A 116 16.45 15.51 21.42
N ASN A 117 16.53 14.21 21.06
CA ASN A 117 16.83 13.79 19.68
C ASN A 117 15.59 13.65 18.77
N GLY A 118 14.40 13.98 19.27
CA GLY A 118 13.15 13.98 18.49
C GLY A 118 12.46 12.62 18.31
N LEU A 119 13.04 11.50 18.78
CA LEU A 119 12.48 10.17 18.54
C LEU A 119 11.10 9.95 19.17
N LEU A 120 10.85 10.47 20.38
CA LEU A 120 9.53 10.36 20.99
C LEU A 120 8.46 11.12 20.19
N GLY A 121 8.79 12.31 19.67
CA GLY A 121 7.88 13.07 18.81
C GLY A 121 7.59 12.34 17.49
N MET A 122 8.62 11.78 16.87
CA MET A 122 8.48 10.97 15.64
C MET A 122 7.60 9.73 15.87
N LEU A 123 7.82 8.98 16.96
CA LEU A 123 7.03 7.79 17.27
C LEU A 123 5.58 8.14 17.63
N ASP A 124 5.36 9.27 18.31
CA ASP A 124 4.00 9.76 18.61
C ASP A 124 3.24 10.14 17.33
N ARG A 125 3.92 10.71 16.32
CA ARG A 125 3.36 10.88 14.98
C ARG A 125 3.01 9.52 14.36
N ASN A 126 3.94 8.57 14.37
CA ASN A 126 3.80 7.28 13.67
C ASN A 126 2.63 6.44 14.20
N ARG A 127 2.47 6.35 15.52
CA ARG A 127 1.38 5.58 16.15
C ARG A 127 -0.02 6.13 15.88
N ARG A 128 -0.13 7.41 15.47
CA ARG A 128 -1.40 8.04 15.04
C ARG A 128 -1.73 7.72 13.58
N ILE A 129 -0.73 7.36 12.79
CA ILE A 129 -0.89 7.02 11.36
C ILE A 129 -1.23 5.53 11.21
N LYS A 130 -0.44 4.64 11.81
CA LYS A 130 -0.69 3.19 11.77
C LYS A 130 -0.09 2.46 12.97
N GLY A 131 -0.46 1.19 13.17
CA GLY A 131 -0.13 0.44 14.38
C GLY A 131 1.34 0.04 14.53
N CYS A 132 1.97 -0.46 13.47
CA CYS A 132 3.36 -0.91 13.48
C CYS A 132 4.09 -0.57 12.17
N PRO A 133 5.42 -0.49 12.17
CA PRO A 133 6.21 -0.46 10.95
C PRO A 133 6.07 -1.80 10.23
N GLU A 134 5.68 -1.72 8.97
CA GLU A 134 5.52 -2.88 8.09
C GLU A 134 6.73 -3.04 7.18
N ARG A 135 7.06 -4.28 6.84
CA ARG A 135 8.17 -4.62 5.94
C ARG A 135 7.67 -4.88 4.52
N TRP A 136 8.36 -4.31 3.53
CA TRP A 136 8.01 -4.40 2.12
C TRP A 136 7.95 -5.84 1.62
N GLN A 137 9.00 -6.63 1.91
CA GLN A 137 9.11 -8.02 1.46
C GLN A 137 8.02 -8.92 2.04
N ASP A 138 7.43 -8.55 3.18
CA ASP A 138 6.38 -9.33 3.83
C ASP A 138 4.97 -8.94 3.35
N TRP A 139 4.85 -7.87 2.55
CA TRP A 139 3.57 -7.41 2.03
C TRP A 139 3.00 -8.40 1.01
N LYS A 140 1.80 -8.90 1.29
CA LYS A 140 1.02 -9.73 0.37
C LYS A 140 0.23 -8.85 -0.60
N VAL A 141 0.80 -8.65 -1.78
CA VAL A 141 0.19 -7.88 -2.87
C VAL A 141 -1.10 -8.56 -3.35
N GLY A 142 -2.11 -7.76 -3.72
CA GLY A 142 -3.44 -8.24 -4.14
C GLY A 142 -4.36 -8.68 -2.99
N VAL A 143 -3.88 -8.66 -1.75
CA VAL A 143 -4.72 -8.93 -0.57
C VAL A 143 -5.35 -7.63 -0.09
N PRO A 144 -6.69 -7.56 0.02
CA PRO A 144 -7.39 -6.35 0.47
C PRO A 144 -6.87 -5.79 1.78
N ARG A 145 -6.69 -4.47 1.83
CA ARG A 145 -6.25 -3.74 3.03
C ARG A 145 -7.30 -2.74 3.50
N LYS A 146 -7.33 -2.50 4.81
CA LYS A 146 -8.28 -1.56 5.45
C LYS A 146 -7.79 -0.12 5.49
N ASP A 147 -6.54 0.13 5.11
CA ASP A 147 -5.86 1.43 5.17
C ASP A 147 -5.89 2.19 3.83
N GLY A 148 -6.96 2.03 3.05
CA GLY A 148 -7.21 2.78 1.81
C GLY A 148 -6.76 2.08 0.53
N VAL A 149 -6.14 0.91 0.61
CA VAL A 149 -5.75 0.10 -0.55
C VAL A 149 -6.57 -1.20 -0.58
N GLU A 150 -7.86 -1.06 -0.88
CA GLU A 150 -8.87 -2.13 -0.77
C GLU A 150 -8.66 -3.29 -1.73
N ASP A 151 -8.03 -3.07 -2.89
CA ASP A 151 -7.66 -4.09 -3.87
C ASP A 151 -6.24 -4.64 -3.66
N GLY A 152 -5.55 -4.19 -2.60
CA GLY A 152 -4.24 -4.72 -2.22
C GLY A 152 -3.09 -4.36 -3.18
N VAL A 153 -3.27 -3.39 -4.08
CA VAL A 153 -2.26 -2.95 -5.05
C VAL A 153 -2.20 -1.42 -5.11
N VAL A 154 -1.02 -0.87 -5.43
CA VAL A 154 -0.84 0.57 -5.63
C VAL A 154 -0.51 0.90 -7.08
N ASP A 155 -0.55 2.18 -7.42
CA ASP A 155 -0.23 2.66 -8.76
C ASP A 155 1.20 3.23 -8.83
N VAL A 156 1.66 3.81 -7.71
CA VAL A 156 2.99 4.42 -7.59
C VAL A 156 3.64 4.02 -6.26
N VAL A 157 4.87 3.53 -6.34
CA VAL A 157 5.76 3.30 -5.19
C VAL A 157 6.83 4.37 -5.19
N VAL A 158 6.93 5.12 -4.10
CA VAL A 158 7.95 6.15 -3.88
C VAL A 158 8.95 5.65 -2.84
N THR A 159 10.20 5.50 -3.23
CA THR A 159 11.31 5.11 -2.37
C THR A 159 12.10 6.35 -1.94
N CYS A 160 12.61 6.36 -0.71
CA CYS A 160 13.26 7.55 -0.13
C CYS A 160 14.80 7.55 -0.19
N GLU A 161 15.41 6.52 -0.80
CA GLU A 161 16.85 6.39 -1.05
C GLU A 161 17.08 5.25 -2.05
N GLU A 162 18.17 5.34 -2.82
CA GLU A 162 18.50 4.39 -3.90
C GLU A 162 18.59 2.94 -3.41
N ARG A 163 19.16 2.71 -2.22
CA ARG A 163 19.21 1.36 -1.63
C ARG A 163 17.81 0.75 -1.41
N CYS A 164 16.82 1.56 -1.05
CA CYS A 164 15.45 1.08 -0.91
C CYS A 164 14.83 0.83 -2.29
N TRP A 165 15.17 1.65 -3.28
CA TRP A 165 14.78 1.45 -4.68
C TRP A 165 15.28 0.12 -5.23
N ASP A 166 16.57 -0.20 -5.09
CA ASP A 166 17.16 -1.47 -5.52
C ASP A 166 16.40 -2.67 -4.91
N ILE A 167 16.19 -2.65 -3.59
CA ILE A 167 15.50 -3.73 -2.89
C ILE A 167 14.05 -3.88 -3.36
N VAL A 168 13.34 -2.78 -3.62
CA VAL A 168 11.96 -2.81 -4.11
C VAL A 168 11.91 -3.39 -5.53
N VAL A 169 12.78 -2.95 -6.43
CA VAL A 169 12.84 -3.43 -7.82
C VAL A 169 13.21 -4.91 -7.88
N ASP A 170 14.23 -5.31 -7.13
CA ASP A 170 14.67 -6.72 -7.04
C ASP A 170 13.56 -7.61 -6.48
N ASP A 171 12.89 -7.17 -5.41
CA ASP A 171 11.82 -7.93 -4.77
C ASP A 171 10.60 -8.07 -5.70
N LEU A 172 10.20 -7.03 -6.44
CA LEU A 172 9.14 -7.13 -7.45
C LEU A 172 9.48 -8.12 -8.56
N THR A 173 10.73 -8.08 -9.04
CA THR A 173 11.22 -9.02 -10.05
C THR A 173 11.16 -10.47 -9.53
N ASN A 174 11.58 -10.70 -8.29
CA ASN A 174 11.59 -12.02 -7.66
C ASN A 174 10.20 -12.57 -7.33
N ARG A 175 9.17 -11.71 -7.26
CA ARG A 175 7.77 -12.14 -7.07
C ARG A 175 7.17 -12.79 -8.32
N ASN A 176 7.80 -12.65 -9.50
CA ASN A 176 7.31 -13.14 -10.81
C ASN A 176 5.95 -12.55 -11.25
N SER A 177 5.59 -11.37 -10.72
CA SER A 177 4.44 -10.57 -11.15
C SER A 177 3.11 -11.34 -11.27
N PRO A 178 2.63 -12.01 -10.20
CA PRO A 178 1.43 -12.85 -10.24
C PRO A 178 0.15 -12.12 -10.65
N LEU A 179 0.07 -10.80 -10.50
CA LEU A 179 -1.10 -10.01 -10.91
C LEU A 179 -0.95 -9.40 -12.30
N ASN A 180 0.27 -9.40 -12.85
CA ASN A 180 0.64 -8.73 -14.09
C ASN A 180 0.13 -7.27 -14.16
N ARG A 181 0.15 -6.57 -13.02
CA ARG A 181 -0.32 -5.19 -12.90
C ARG A 181 0.88 -4.25 -12.83
N LEU A 182 0.96 -3.30 -13.76
CA LEU A 182 2.01 -2.28 -13.80
C LEU A 182 1.99 -1.40 -12.54
N VAL A 183 3.18 -1.10 -12.03
CA VAL A 183 3.41 -0.12 -10.96
C VAL A 183 4.61 0.76 -11.30
N HIS A 184 4.49 2.07 -11.11
CA HIS A 184 5.62 2.98 -11.26
C HIS A 184 6.45 3.01 -9.98
N ILE A 185 7.76 2.89 -10.10
CA ILE A 185 8.68 2.93 -8.96
C ILE A 185 9.57 4.15 -9.13
N ILE A 186 9.37 5.13 -8.27
CA ILE A 186 10.09 6.41 -8.29
C ILE A 186 10.96 6.46 -7.03
N ASN A 187 12.26 6.64 -7.19
CA ASN A 187 13.13 7.03 -6.09
C ASN A 187 13.11 8.55 -5.96
N VAL A 188 13.05 9.06 -4.73
CA VAL A 188 13.31 10.44 -4.37
C VAL A 188 14.33 10.41 -3.26
N ASP A 189 15.56 10.78 -3.55
CA ASP A 189 16.64 10.68 -2.56
C ASP A 189 16.45 11.72 -1.45
N ILE A 190 16.23 11.24 -0.23
CA ILE A 190 15.96 12.05 0.95
C ILE A 190 16.94 11.63 2.05
N LYS A 191 17.71 12.58 2.55
CA LYS A 191 18.62 12.36 3.69
C LYS A 191 17.82 12.01 4.94
N ASP A 192 18.35 11.07 5.73
CA ASP A 192 17.64 10.55 6.90
C ASP A 192 17.78 11.42 8.14
N ASN A 193 17.14 12.59 8.11
CA ASN A 193 16.96 13.46 9.27
C ASN A 193 15.57 14.11 9.23
N HIS A 194 15.19 14.81 10.30
CA HIS A 194 13.84 15.37 10.44
C HIS A 194 13.55 16.49 9.42
N GLU A 195 14.51 17.38 9.18
CA GLU A 195 14.33 18.54 8.29
C GLU A 195 14.18 18.11 6.83
N GLU A 196 15.06 17.23 6.38
CA GLU A 196 15.06 16.69 5.02
C GLU A 196 13.85 15.78 4.77
N ALA A 197 13.38 15.04 5.78
CA ALA A 197 12.14 14.28 5.67
C ALA A 197 10.92 15.18 5.44
N LEU A 198 10.85 16.36 6.09
CA LEU A 198 9.78 17.33 5.89
C LEU A 198 9.81 17.93 4.48
N VAL A 199 11.00 18.28 3.98
CA VAL A 199 11.18 18.80 2.61
C VAL A 199 10.84 17.72 1.58
N GLY A 200 11.36 16.51 1.77
CA GLY A 200 11.10 15.35 0.94
C GLY A 200 9.62 14.98 0.90
N GLY A 201 8.94 14.98 2.04
CA GLY A 201 7.49 14.75 2.12
C GLY A 201 6.69 15.75 1.27
N LYS A 202 7.02 17.04 1.34
CA LYS A 202 6.40 18.07 0.48
C LYS A 202 6.68 17.85 -1.00
N GLY A 203 7.90 17.47 -1.35
CA GLY A 203 8.27 17.11 -2.72
C GLY A 203 7.46 15.92 -3.25
N ILE A 204 7.31 14.87 -2.44
CA ILE A 204 6.51 13.68 -2.76
C ILE A 204 5.02 14.03 -2.92
N LEU A 205 4.48 14.88 -2.04
CA LEU A 205 3.09 15.35 -2.18
C LEU A 205 2.88 16.12 -3.50
N GLU A 206 3.82 17.00 -3.87
CA GLU A 206 3.72 17.72 -5.13
C GLU A 206 3.83 16.79 -6.34
N LEU A 207 4.68 15.76 -6.27
CA LEU A 207 4.76 14.72 -7.30
C LEU A 207 3.42 14.00 -7.43
N ALA A 208 2.80 13.61 -6.30
CA ALA A 208 1.50 12.96 -6.30
C ALA A 208 0.40 13.84 -6.91
N ASN A 209 0.41 15.15 -6.59
CA ASN A 209 -0.50 16.13 -7.19
C ASN A 209 -0.31 16.21 -8.70
N MET A 210 0.93 16.34 -9.18
CA MET A 210 1.21 16.46 -10.62
C MET A 210 0.83 15.19 -11.38
N LEU A 211 1.09 14.01 -10.83
CA LEU A 211 0.70 12.73 -11.43
C LEU A 211 -0.83 12.56 -11.46
N SER A 212 -1.51 12.94 -10.38
CA SER A 212 -2.97 12.83 -10.28
C SER A 212 -3.68 13.83 -11.21
N GLU A 213 -3.11 15.03 -11.36
CA GLU A 213 -3.58 16.01 -12.34
C GLU A 213 -3.44 15.48 -13.77
N ALA A 214 -2.27 14.92 -14.11
CA ALA A 214 -2.07 14.31 -15.42
C ALA A 214 -3.04 13.15 -15.68
N ALA A 215 -3.32 12.33 -14.65
CA ALA A 215 -4.30 11.25 -14.75
C ALA A 215 -5.72 11.78 -14.97
N ARG A 216 -6.10 12.85 -14.28
CA ARG A 216 -7.41 13.52 -14.47
C ARG A 216 -7.55 14.06 -15.88
N GLU A 217 -6.56 14.79 -16.37
CA GLU A 217 -6.58 15.34 -17.74
C GLU A 217 -6.73 14.24 -18.80
N GLU A 218 -6.03 13.11 -18.67
CA GLU A 218 -6.17 12.00 -19.62
C GLU A 218 -7.55 11.34 -19.54
N ARG A 219 -8.11 11.24 -18.33
CA ARG A 219 -9.47 10.71 -18.13
C ARG A 219 -10.53 11.62 -18.73
N GLU A 220 -10.41 12.93 -18.54
CA GLU A 220 -11.32 13.92 -19.11
C GLU A 220 -11.26 13.92 -20.64
N LYS A 221 -10.06 13.83 -21.23
CA LYS A 221 -9.88 13.76 -22.69
C LYS A 221 -10.47 12.47 -23.29
N ALA A 222 -10.23 11.33 -22.65
CA ALA A 222 -10.61 10.03 -23.19
C ALA A 222 -12.08 9.64 -22.90
N GLY A 223 -12.67 10.20 -21.83
CA GLY A 223 -14.03 9.90 -21.41
C GLY A 223 -14.26 8.39 -21.22
N PRO A 224 -15.25 7.77 -21.90
CA PRO A 224 -15.52 6.33 -21.78
C PRO A 224 -14.41 5.45 -22.36
N ASN A 225 -13.54 6.00 -23.22
CA ASN A 225 -12.42 5.27 -23.82
C ASN A 225 -11.13 5.40 -23.01
N PHE A 226 -11.21 5.82 -21.74
CA PHE A 226 -10.06 5.94 -20.87
C PHE A 226 -9.34 4.60 -20.73
N ALA A 227 -8.03 4.63 -21.01
CA ALA A 227 -7.13 3.52 -20.88
C ALA A 227 -6.01 3.94 -19.92
N ARG A 228 -5.64 3.08 -18.96
CA ARG A 228 -4.66 3.43 -17.93
C ARG A 228 -3.29 3.77 -18.54
N GLU A 229 -2.98 3.13 -19.65
CA GLU A 229 -1.75 3.27 -20.42
C GLU A 229 -1.50 4.72 -20.88
N THR A 230 -2.56 5.53 -21.06
CA THR A 230 -2.39 6.96 -21.40
C THR A 230 -1.83 7.75 -20.23
N VAL A 231 -2.19 7.42 -18.99
CA VAL A 231 -1.61 7.99 -17.77
C VAL A 231 -0.17 7.53 -17.61
N ASP A 232 0.08 6.23 -17.79
CA ASP A 232 1.42 5.65 -17.62
C ASP A 232 2.42 6.28 -18.62
N GLY A 233 1.97 6.59 -19.84
CA GLY A 233 2.76 7.29 -20.86
C GLY A 233 3.17 8.73 -20.51
N ARG A 234 2.47 9.38 -19.55
CA ARG A 234 2.77 10.76 -19.12
C ARG A 234 3.73 10.84 -17.94
N VAL A 235 3.97 9.73 -17.24
CA VAL A 235 4.84 9.71 -16.05
C VAL A 235 6.24 10.28 -16.32
N PRO A 236 6.94 9.96 -17.43
CA PRO A 236 8.26 10.53 -17.71
C PRO A 236 8.24 12.06 -17.84
N GLU A 237 7.24 12.61 -18.53
CA GLU A 237 7.10 14.05 -18.74
C GLU A 237 6.78 14.78 -17.42
N VAL A 238 5.87 14.21 -16.62
CA VAL A 238 5.50 14.76 -15.31
C VAL A 238 6.72 14.75 -14.37
N LEU A 239 7.47 13.65 -14.35
CA LEU A 239 8.66 13.51 -13.51
C LEU A 239 9.77 14.48 -13.93
N ALA A 240 9.98 14.70 -15.23
CA ALA A 240 10.94 15.69 -15.73
C ALA A 240 10.59 17.11 -15.24
N LYS A 241 9.32 17.53 -15.40
CA LYS A 241 8.83 18.82 -14.90
C LYS A 241 8.93 18.94 -13.38
N TRP A 242 8.66 17.85 -12.67
CA TRP A 242 8.82 17.81 -11.22
C TRP A 242 10.28 17.99 -10.82
N GLN A 243 11.22 17.30 -11.49
CA GLN A 243 12.65 17.37 -11.20
C GLN A 243 13.22 18.79 -11.41
N GLU A 244 12.73 19.52 -12.41
CA GLU A 244 13.08 20.94 -12.63
C GLU A 244 12.68 21.84 -11.45
N ARG A 245 11.53 21.55 -10.81
CA ARG A 245 11.02 22.29 -9.65
C ARG A 245 11.70 21.88 -8.34
N PHE A 246 12.18 20.64 -8.25
CA PHE A 246 12.81 20.08 -7.06
C PHE A 246 14.25 19.59 -7.35
N PRO A 247 15.18 20.46 -7.77
CA PRO A 247 16.54 20.04 -8.14
C PRO A 247 17.36 19.46 -6.97
N GLY A 248 16.97 19.75 -5.73
CA GLY A 248 17.60 19.20 -4.52
C GLY A 248 17.14 17.79 -4.13
N LEU A 249 16.16 17.23 -4.84
CA LEU A 249 15.61 15.89 -4.61
C LEU A 249 15.80 15.07 -5.89
N PRO A 250 16.98 14.48 -6.12
CA PRO A 250 17.22 13.72 -7.34
C PRO A 250 16.33 12.48 -7.37
N ALA A 251 15.73 12.24 -8.54
CA ALA A 251 14.81 11.14 -8.75
C ALA A 251 15.30 10.12 -9.77
N LEU A 252 15.00 8.86 -9.50
CA LEU A 252 15.14 7.74 -10.45
C LEU A 252 13.75 7.18 -10.73
N TRP A 253 13.58 6.57 -11.90
CA TRP A 253 12.30 6.00 -12.28
C TRP A 253 12.47 4.71 -13.08
N THR A 254 11.63 3.74 -12.75
CA THR A 254 11.41 2.54 -13.54
C THR A 254 9.95 2.09 -13.40
N VAL A 255 9.58 1.06 -14.15
CA VAL A 255 8.32 0.34 -13.99
C VAL A 255 8.60 -1.06 -13.47
N GLY A 256 7.68 -1.57 -12.66
CA GLY A 256 7.63 -2.97 -12.25
C GLY A 256 6.23 -3.53 -12.43
N TYR A 257 6.07 -4.80 -12.08
CA TYR A 257 4.79 -5.49 -12.18
C TYR A 257 4.54 -6.28 -10.89
N PHE A 258 3.36 -6.06 -10.32
CA PHE A 258 2.82 -6.81 -9.19
C PHE A 258 2.36 -8.21 -9.58
#